data_AF-A0A6P4EYR1-F1
#
_entry.id   AF-A0A6P4EYR1-F1
#
_cell.length_a   1.000
_cell.length_b   1.000
_cell.length_c   1.000
_cell.angle_alpha   90.00
_cell.angle_beta   90.00
_cell.angle_gamma   90.00
#
_symmetry.space_group_name_H-M   'P 1'
#
loop_
_entity.id
_entity.type
_entity.pdbx_description
1 polymer ?
#
loop_
_entity_poly.entity_id
_entity_poly.type
_entity_poly.pdbx_seq_one_letter_code
_entity_poly.pdbx_strand_id
1 'polypeptide(L)'
;MFEVQHINSRVRRMLGRIFQERRDYTAYSIWNFCPMHRWDQAKSLLQSCSVCRTELFPVVFWVVVLLSLCGAGTNFYELMQVWSCPYWKLNMWRQRHFYVLSYWMLRKARLFGSSINLIAWFMLVYGILTISPAAMSPWILVTSLVLSVEWFMWSFEVITGRLAINLQTLLSLVLHVFFFGMVCCVKSVFEVALADHMEHSLRII
;
A
#
# COMPACT_ATOMS: atom_id res chain seq x y z
N MET A 1 -37.13 -40.96 -2.64
CA MET A 1 -37.80 -39.67 -2.89
C MET A 1 -38.91 -39.57 -1.85
N PHE A 2 -38.64 -38.91 -0.72
CA PHE A 2 -39.58 -38.84 0.40
C PHE A 2 -40.30 -37.48 0.34
N GLU A 3 -41.57 -37.50 -0.03
CA GLU A 3 -42.47 -36.35 0.09
C GLU A 3 -42.86 -36.18 1.56
N VAL A 4 -42.38 -35.09 2.17
CA VAL A 4 -42.81 -34.68 3.51
C VAL A 4 -43.99 -33.74 3.35
N GLN A 5 -45.21 -34.29 3.33
CA GLN A 5 -46.45 -33.52 3.35
C GLN A 5 -46.77 -33.04 4.78
N HIS A 6 -47.23 -31.78 4.84
CA HIS A 6 -47.88 -31.11 5.97
C HIS A 6 -47.04 -30.77 7.21
N ILE A 7 -46.08 -29.87 7.04
CA ILE A 7 -45.63 -29.01 8.15
C ILE A 7 -46.67 -27.89 8.34
N ASN A 8 -47.44 -28.02 9.42
CA ASN A 8 -48.49 -27.11 9.85
C ASN A 8 -47.97 -25.66 9.97
N SER A 9 -48.67 -24.69 9.38
CA SER A 9 -48.21 -23.29 9.24
C SER A 9 -47.97 -22.59 10.58
N ARG A 10 -48.59 -23.07 11.67
CA ARG A 10 -48.34 -22.64 13.04
C ARG A 10 -46.96 -23.05 13.57
N VAL A 11 -46.48 -24.24 13.22
CA VAL A 11 -45.15 -24.74 13.61
C VAL A 11 -44.06 -23.95 12.88
N ARG A 12 -44.26 -23.60 11.61
CA ARG A 12 -43.35 -22.70 10.87
C ARG A 12 -43.30 -21.30 11.47
N ARG A 13 -44.42 -20.79 11.98
CA ARG A 13 -44.49 -19.46 12.62
C ARG A 13 -43.89 -19.45 14.03
N MET A 14 -44.01 -20.55 14.78
CA MET A 14 -43.32 -20.73 16.06
C MET A 14 -41.82 -20.97 15.88
N LEU A 15 -41.40 -21.86 14.98
CA LEU A 15 -39.98 -22.06 14.66
C LEU A 15 -39.36 -20.79 14.09
N GLY A 16 -40.11 -20.02 13.28
CA GLY A 16 -39.71 -18.70 12.82
C GLY A 16 -39.43 -17.77 14.00
N ARG A 17 -40.33 -17.66 14.98
CA ARG A 17 -40.09 -16.81 16.16
C ARG A 17 -38.99 -17.32 17.09
N ILE A 18 -38.87 -18.64 17.29
CA ILE A 18 -37.85 -19.23 18.17
C ILE A 18 -36.45 -19.15 17.54
N PHE A 19 -36.32 -19.23 16.21
CA PHE A 19 -35.04 -19.12 15.51
C PHE A 19 -34.68 -17.70 15.05
N GLN A 20 -35.57 -16.72 15.21
CA GLN A 20 -35.34 -15.33 14.78
C GLN A 20 -34.91 -14.41 15.93
N GLU A 21 -35.01 -14.87 17.17
CA GLU A 21 -34.32 -14.26 18.32
C GLU A 21 -32.90 -14.87 18.40
N ARG A 22 -31.87 -14.05 18.14
CA ARG A 22 -30.45 -14.34 18.43
C ARG A 22 -29.72 -15.28 17.45
N ARG A 23 -29.38 -14.77 16.26
CA ARG A 23 -28.19 -15.22 15.51
C ARG A 23 -27.23 -14.07 15.24
N ASP A 24 -26.60 -13.58 16.30
CA ASP A 24 -25.32 -12.84 16.23
C ASP A 24 -24.17 -13.82 16.00
N TYR A 25 -24.20 -14.59 14.91
CA TYR A 25 -23.12 -15.50 14.53
C TYR A 25 -22.11 -14.87 13.55
N THR A 26 -22.26 -13.58 13.23
CA THR A 26 -21.31 -12.83 12.39
C THR A 26 -20.25 -12.09 13.20
N ALA A 27 -20.37 -12.02 14.53
CA ALA A 27 -19.44 -11.29 15.40
C ALA A 27 -18.13 -12.05 15.71
N TYR A 28 -18.09 -13.39 15.51
CA TYR A 28 -16.93 -14.22 15.87
C TYR A 28 -16.48 -15.11 14.71
N SER A 29 -16.27 -14.50 13.54
CA SER A 29 -15.46 -15.13 12.49
C SER A 29 -14.01 -14.69 12.71
N ILE A 30 -13.10 -15.64 12.87
CA ILE A 30 -11.63 -15.40 12.91
C ILE A 30 -11.14 -14.70 11.64
N TRP A 31 -11.98 -14.60 10.60
CA TRP A 31 -11.72 -13.89 9.35
C TRP A 31 -12.32 -12.47 9.29
N ASN A 32 -13.00 -12.00 10.33
CA ASN A 32 -13.50 -10.62 10.45
C ASN A 32 -12.46 -9.67 11.08
N PHE A 33 -11.16 -9.89 10.79
CA PHE A 33 -10.14 -8.89 11.08
C PHE A 33 -10.31 -7.71 10.12
N CYS A 34 -11.05 -6.73 10.62
CA CYS A 34 -11.31 -5.39 10.10
C CYS A 34 -12.60 -5.24 9.25
N PRO A 35 -13.68 -4.68 9.81
CA PRO A 35 -14.78 -4.19 8.98
C PRO A 35 -14.21 -3.12 8.02
N MET A 36 -14.42 -3.29 6.72
CA MET A 36 -14.04 -2.33 5.65
C MET A 36 -14.36 -0.88 6.04
N HIS A 37 -15.47 -0.66 6.76
CA HIS A 37 -15.88 0.66 7.24
C HIS A 37 -14.84 1.37 8.14
N ARG A 38 -14.08 0.64 8.97
CA ARG A 38 -13.00 1.25 9.78
C ARG A 38 -11.75 1.55 8.96
N TRP A 39 -11.49 0.78 7.90
CA TRP A 39 -10.42 1.11 6.94
C TRP A 39 -10.78 2.34 6.12
N ASP A 40 -12.05 2.50 5.72
CA ASP A 40 -12.54 3.72 5.07
C ASP A 40 -12.46 4.92 6.00
N GLN A 41 -12.73 4.73 7.30
CA GLN A 41 -12.59 5.76 8.33
C GLN A 41 -11.11 6.09 8.64
N ALA A 42 -10.22 5.10 8.63
CA ALA A 42 -8.77 5.34 8.73
C ALA A 42 -8.23 6.02 7.47
N LYS A 43 -8.74 5.67 6.29
CA LYS A 43 -8.44 6.33 5.01
C LYS A 43 -8.90 7.79 5.03
N SER A 44 -10.10 8.07 5.56
CA SER A 44 -10.59 9.44 5.70
C SER A 44 -9.85 10.26 6.76
N LEU A 45 -9.36 9.62 7.83
CA LEU A 45 -8.48 10.27 8.82
C LEU A 45 -7.06 10.51 8.27
N LEU A 46 -6.52 9.62 7.44
CA LEU A 46 -5.29 9.87 6.70
C LEU A 46 -5.47 10.99 5.65
N GLN A 47 -6.65 11.09 5.04
CA GLN A 47 -7.01 12.18 4.13
C GLN A 47 -7.18 13.53 4.86
N SER A 48 -7.60 13.52 6.14
CA SER A 48 -7.74 14.74 6.95
C SER A 48 -6.45 15.20 7.63
N CYS A 49 -5.38 14.40 7.57
CA CYS A 49 -4.05 14.83 7.99
C CYS A 49 -3.58 16.02 7.13
N SER A 50 -2.96 17.00 7.80
CA SER A 50 -2.64 18.37 7.34
C SER A 50 -1.95 18.52 5.97
N VAL A 51 -1.40 17.44 5.42
CA VAL A 51 -0.62 17.44 4.18
C VAL A 51 -1.50 17.60 2.93
N CYS A 52 -2.75 17.13 2.96
CA CYS A 52 -3.70 17.25 1.84
C CYS A 52 -4.53 18.54 1.84
N ARG A 53 -4.07 19.59 2.53
CA ARG A 53 -4.78 20.88 2.53
C ARG A 53 -4.70 21.49 1.13
N THR A 54 -5.83 22.01 0.64
CA THR A 54 -5.96 22.61 -0.72
C THR A 54 -4.91 23.68 -1.01
N GLU A 55 -4.51 24.45 -0.01
CA GLU A 55 -3.48 25.50 -0.12
C GLU A 55 -2.06 24.96 -0.39
N LEU A 56 -1.73 23.77 0.13
CA LEU A 56 -0.40 23.16 0.00
C LEU A 56 -0.31 22.16 -1.16
N PHE A 57 -1.44 21.80 -1.76
CA PHE A 57 -1.51 20.80 -2.81
C PHE A 57 -0.56 21.06 -3.99
N PRO A 58 -0.42 22.30 -4.54
CA PRO A 58 0.51 22.54 -5.64
C PRO A 58 1.95 22.21 -5.27
N VAL A 59 2.36 22.53 -4.04
CA VAL A 59 3.71 22.24 -3.54
C VAL A 59 3.90 20.73 -3.40
N VAL A 60 2.93 20.04 -2.78
CA VAL A 60 2.97 18.57 -2.63
C VAL A 60 3.05 17.89 -3.99
N PHE A 61 2.26 18.34 -4.97
CA PHE A 61 2.25 17.81 -6.32
C PHE A 61 3.63 17.92 -6.99
N TRP A 62 4.24 19.11 -6.99
CA TRP A 62 5.57 19.30 -7.60
C TRP A 62 6.67 18.53 -6.87
N VAL A 63 6.59 18.43 -5.55
CA VAL A 63 7.52 17.60 -4.75
C VAL A 63 7.39 16.13 -5.15
N VAL A 64 6.16 15.61 -5.29
CA VAL A 64 5.92 14.24 -5.74
C VAL A 64 6.42 14.01 -7.16
N VAL A 65 6.21 14.96 -8.07
CA VAL A 65 6.75 14.90 -9.45
C VAL A 65 8.28 14.80 -9.43
N LEU A 66 8.97 15.71 -8.75
CA LEU A 66 10.43 15.73 -8.69
C LEU A 66 10.99 14.44 -8.07
N LEU A 67 10.43 14.02 -6.94
CA LEU A 67 10.85 12.78 -6.28
C LEU A 67 10.56 11.54 -7.12
N SER A 68 9.48 11.53 -7.90
CA SER A 68 9.18 10.43 -8.82
C SER A 68 10.18 10.31 -9.96
N LEU A 69 10.60 11.44 -10.55
CA LEU A 69 11.61 11.48 -11.60
C LEU A 69 13.00 11.12 -11.06
N CYS A 70 13.38 11.66 -9.91
CA CYS A 70 14.63 11.30 -9.24
C CYS A 70 14.64 9.82 -8.82
N GLY A 71 13.53 9.30 -8.29
CA GLY A 71 13.38 7.90 -7.90
C GLY A 71 13.49 6.96 -9.10
N ALA A 72 12.85 7.29 -10.23
CA ALA A 72 12.97 6.52 -11.46
C ALA A 72 14.40 6.55 -12.02
N GLY A 73 15.02 7.74 -12.09
CA GLY A 73 16.37 7.91 -12.62
C GLY A 73 17.45 7.19 -11.78
N THR A 74 17.36 7.28 -10.46
CA THR A 74 18.29 6.59 -9.55
C THR A 74 18.13 5.07 -9.63
N ASN A 75 16.90 4.54 -9.63
CA ASN A 75 16.68 3.10 -9.81
C ASN A 75 17.15 2.61 -11.18
N PHE A 76 16.94 3.39 -12.23
CA PHE A 76 17.43 3.05 -13.57
C PHE A 76 18.96 3.00 -13.61
N TYR A 77 19.63 3.99 -13.01
CA TYR A 77 21.09 4.04 -12.89
C TYR A 77 21.63 2.83 -12.10
N GLU A 78 21.03 2.52 -10.95
CA GLU A 78 21.42 1.35 -10.16
C GLU A 78 21.24 0.03 -10.94
N LEU A 79 20.12 -0.11 -11.65
CA LEU A 79 19.86 -1.31 -12.46
C LEU A 79 20.90 -1.45 -13.58
N MET A 80 21.22 -0.36 -14.28
CA MET A 80 22.26 -0.33 -15.31
C MET A 80 23.64 -0.67 -14.75
N GLN A 81 23.96 -0.20 -13.55
CA GLN A 81 25.21 -0.49 -12.88
C GLN A 81 25.32 -1.97 -12.49
N VAL A 82 24.27 -2.55 -11.90
CA VAL A 82 24.21 -3.97 -11.52
C VAL A 82 24.22 -4.89 -12.74
N TRP A 83 23.64 -4.44 -13.86
CA TRP A 83 23.64 -5.17 -15.12
C TRP A 83 25.04 -5.17 -15.76
N SER A 84 25.67 -3.99 -15.86
CA SER A 84 26.96 -3.82 -16.55
C SER A 84 28.16 -4.38 -15.78
N CYS A 85 28.15 -4.31 -14.43
CA CYS A 85 29.32 -4.67 -13.61
C CYS A 85 29.03 -5.87 -12.69
N PRO A 86 29.54 -7.08 -13.00
CA PRO A 86 29.29 -8.27 -12.18
C PRO A 86 29.99 -8.29 -10.82
N TYR A 87 31.07 -7.53 -10.67
CA TYR A 87 31.89 -7.44 -9.46
C TYR A 87 31.54 -6.24 -8.57
N TRP A 88 30.44 -5.52 -8.87
CA TRP A 88 30.06 -4.35 -8.09
C TRP A 88 29.58 -4.74 -6.68
N LYS A 89 30.11 -4.06 -5.65
CA LYS A 89 29.63 -4.25 -4.28
C LYS A 89 28.18 -3.82 -4.19
N LEU A 90 27.32 -4.75 -3.77
CA LEU A 90 25.91 -4.51 -3.56
C LEU A 90 25.72 -3.62 -2.31
N ASN A 91 25.80 -2.30 -2.48
CA ASN A 91 25.45 -1.37 -1.42
C ASN A 91 23.95 -1.50 -1.11
N MET A 92 23.62 -1.95 0.08
CA MET A 92 22.24 -1.97 0.56
C MET A 92 21.99 -0.74 1.44
N TRP A 93 20.74 -0.27 1.47
CA TRP A 93 20.30 0.81 2.37
C TRP A 93 20.75 0.58 3.82
N ARG A 94 20.77 -0.69 4.24
CA ARG A 94 21.39 -1.12 5.49
C ARG A 94 22.32 -2.30 5.25
N GLN A 95 23.53 -2.24 5.79
CA GLN A 95 24.43 -3.40 5.75
C GLN A 95 23.82 -4.54 6.56
N ARG A 96 23.61 -5.69 5.90
CA ARG A 96 23.13 -6.92 6.51
C ARG A 96 24.09 -8.04 6.13
N HIS A 97 24.55 -8.79 7.12
CA HIS A 97 25.37 -9.97 6.89
C HIS A 97 24.45 -11.17 6.67
N PHE A 98 24.42 -11.68 5.45
CA PHE A 98 23.69 -12.91 5.09
C PHE A 98 24.68 -14.07 5.12
N TYR A 99 24.62 -14.90 6.16
CA TYR A 99 25.52 -16.07 6.28
C TYR A 99 25.02 -17.30 5.52
N VAL A 100 23.75 -17.33 5.12
CA VAL A 100 23.08 -18.52 4.56
C VAL A 100 22.84 -18.43 3.04
N LEU A 101 22.83 -17.23 2.47
CA LEU A 101 22.49 -17.01 1.05
C LEU A 101 23.74 -16.92 0.17
N SER A 102 23.74 -17.66 -0.94
CA SER A 102 24.80 -17.53 -1.94
C SER A 102 24.77 -16.16 -2.62
N TYR A 103 25.96 -15.61 -2.94
CA TYR A 103 26.10 -14.30 -3.58
C TYR A 103 25.31 -14.19 -4.90
N TRP A 104 25.30 -15.27 -5.69
CA TRP A 104 24.57 -15.33 -6.96
C TRP A 104 23.06 -15.25 -6.78
N MET A 105 22.50 -15.90 -5.76
CA MET A 105 21.06 -15.79 -5.45
C MET A 105 20.70 -14.38 -5.00
N LEU A 106 21.53 -13.75 -4.16
CA LEU A 106 21.31 -12.39 -3.69
C LEU A 106 21.30 -11.39 -4.85
N ARG A 107 22.22 -11.56 -5.81
CA ARG A 107 22.29 -10.71 -7.01
C ARG A 107 21.05 -10.88 -7.89
N LYS A 108 20.61 -12.11 -8.16
CA LYS A 108 19.39 -12.38 -8.94
C LYS A 108 18.15 -11.78 -8.27
N ALA A 109 18.02 -11.96 -6.96
CA ALA A 109 16.92 -11.37 -6.19
C ALA A 109 16.94 -9.84 -6.25
N ARG A 110 18.12 -9.21 -6.15
CA ARG A 110 18.25 -7.76 -6.26
C ARG A 110 17.92 -7.25 -7.65
N LEU A 111 18.35 -7.93 -8.70
CA LEU A 111 18.05 -7.54 -10.07
C LEU A 111 16.55 -7.65 -10.33
N PHE A 112 15.91 -8.73 -9.89
CA PHE A 112 14.47 -8.91 -9.99
C PHE A 112 13.69 -7.85 -9.19
N GLY A 113 14.08 -7.60 -7.94
CA GLY A 113 13.46 -6.58 -7.09
C GLY A 113 13.63 -5.17 -7.65
N SER A 114 14.82 -4.84 -8.16
CA SER A 114 15.12 -3.55 -8.78
C SER A 114 14.32 -3.34 -10.06
N SER A 115 14.16 -4.38 -10.90
CA SER A 115 13.31 -4.32 -12.09
C SER A 115 11.85 -4.07 -11.75
N ILE A 116 11.29 -4.77 -10.74
CA ILE A 116 9.92 -4.52 -10.28
C ILE A 116 9.76 -3.09 -9.76
N ASN A 117 10.73 -2.63 -8.96
CA ASN A 117 10.71 -1.28 -8.41
C ASN A 117 10.78 -0.22 -9.53
N LEU A 118 11.60 -0.45 -10.55
CA LEU A 118 11.72 0.43 -11.70
C LEU A 118 10.41 0.51 -12.49
N ILE A 119 9.74 -0.62 -12.74
CA ILE A 119 8.43 -0.65 -13.39
C ILE A 119 7.41 0.12 -12.56
N ALA A 120 7.42 -0.07 -11.23
CA ALA A 120 6.56 0.67 -10.31
C ALA A 120 6.80 2.19 -10.40
N TRP A 121 8.06 2.65 -10.42
CA TRP A 121 8.39 4.07 -10.59
C TRP A 121 7.91 4.64 -11.93
N PHE A 122 8.08 3.91 -13.02
CA PHE A 122 7.56 4.34 -14.32
C PHE A 122 6.04 4.41 -14.33
N MET A 123 5.34 3.46 -13.71
CA MET A 123 3.88 3.51 -13.55
C MET A 123 3.44 4.72 -12.72
N LEU A 124 4.20 5.08 -11.67
CA LEU A 124 3.93 6.29 -10.89
C LEU A 124 4.07 7.55 -11.74
N VAL A 125 5.19 7.71 -12.46
CA VAL A 125 5.44 8.87 -13.34
C VAL A 125 4.36 8.94 -14.41
N TYR A 126 4.02 7.81 -15.04
CA TYR A 126 2.95 7.72 -16.02
C TYR A 126 1.60 8.14 -15.42
N GLY A 127 1.25 7.66 -14.23
CA GLY A 127 0.00 8.01 -13.54
C GLY A 127 -0.07 9.50 -13.19
N ILE A 128 1.06 10.13 -12.86
CA ILE A 128 1.13 11.56 -12.61
C ILE A 128 0.93 12.37 -13.90
N LEU A 129 1.63 12.00 -14.99
CA LEU A 129 1.54 12.70 -16.28
C LEU A 129 0.16 12.56 -16.95
N THR A 130 -0.48 11.41 -16.78
CA THR A 130 -1.79 11.11 -17.36
C THR A 130 -2.96 11.39 -16.40
N ILE A 131 -2.67 11.90 -15.20
CA ILE A 131 -3.67 12.16 -14.15
C ILE A 131 -4.55 10.92 -13.90
N SER A 132 -3.94 9.73 -13.92
CA SER A 132 -4.62 8.44 -13.78
C SER A 132 -4.32 7.80 -12.42
N PRO A 133 -5.26 7.83 -11.45
CA PRO A 133 -5.04 7.26 -10.12
C PRO A 133 -4.86 5.73 -10.14
N ALA A 134 -5.45 5.05 -11.14
CA ALA A 134 -5.30 3.62 -11.32
C ALA A 134 -3.85 3.23 -11.61
N ALA A 135 -3.14 4.01 -12.43
CA ALA A 135 -1.75 3.76 -12.77
C ALA A 135 -0.77 4.04 -11.61
N MET A 136 -1.16 4.84 -10.61
CA MET A 136 -0.36 5.09 -9.41
C MET A 136 -0.42 3.92 -8.41
N SER A 137 -1.43 3.05 -8.51
CA SER A 137 -1.67 1.97 -7.55
C SER A 137 -0.56 0.91 -7.44
N PRO A 138 0.11 0.47 -8.52
CA PRO A 138 1.16 -0.55 -8.42
C PRO A 138 2.35 -0.07 -7.58
N TRP A 139 2.72 1.21 -7.72
CA TRP A 139 3.79 1.81 -6.93
C TRP A 139 3.45 1.87 -5.45
N ILE A 140 2.22 2.27 -5.12
CA ILE A 140 1.72 2.30 -3.74
C ILE A 140 1.75 0.90 -3.14
N LEU A 141 1.30 -0.12 -3.89
CA LEU A 141 1.28 -1.51 -3.42
C LEU A 141 2.69 -2.03 -3.13
N VAL A 142 3.62 -1.85 -4.08
CA VAL A 142 5.02 -2.30 -3.92
C VAL A 142 5.68 -1.58 -2.74
N THR A 143 5.54 -0.26 -2.67
CA THR A 143 6.13 0.55 -1.59
C THR A 143 5.54 0.20 -0.24
N SER A 144 4.22 0.00 -0.15
CA SER A 144 3.56 -0.41 1.09
C SER A 144 4.04 -1.77 1.57
N LEU A 145 4.25 -2.73 0.66
CA LEU A 145 4.77 -4.05 1.01
C LEU A 145 6.21 -3.95 1.54
N VAL A 146 7.08 -3.24 0.82
CA VAL A 146 8.48 -3.04 1.22
C VAL A 146 8.57 -2.36 2.58
N LEU A 147 7.80 -1.29 2.78
CA LEU A 147 7.75 -0.53 4.02
C LEU A 147 7.24 -1.39 5.19
N SER A 148 6.21 -2.21 4.97
CA SER A 148 5.68 -3.14 5.98
C SER A 148 6.73 -4.17 6.41
N VAL A 149 7.41 -4.79 5.45
CA VAL A 149 8.49 -5.76 5.74
C VAL A 149 9.65 -5.07 6.47
N GLU A 150 10.01 -3.85 6.08
CA GLU A 150 11.08 -3.09 6.73
C GLU A 150 10.73 -2.73 8.17
N TRP A 151 9.51 -2.23 8.42
CA TRP A 151 9.00 -1.96 9.76
C TRP A 151 8.98 -3.21 10.64
N PHE A 152 8.53 -4.35 10.08
CA PHE A 152 8.52 -5.62 10.80
C PHE A 152 9.94 -6.05 11.20
N MET A 153 10.87 -6.03 10.24
CA MET A 153 12.27 -6.39 10.49
C MET A 153 12.94 -5.44 11.51
N TRP A 154 12.70 -4.14 11.38
CA TRP A 154 13.22 -3.13 12.31
C TRP A 154 12.66 -3.35 13.72
N SER A 155 11.35 -3.55 13.86
CA SER A 155 10.70 -3.81 15.15
C SER A 155 11.24 -5.09 15.80
N PHE A 156 11.43 -6.16 15.02
CA PHE A 156 12.01 -7.40 15.51
C PHE A 156 13.43 -7.21 16.06
N GLU A 157 14.27 -6.43 15.38
CA GLU A 157 15.64 -6.15 15.83
C GLU A 157 15.71 -5.28 17.08
N VAL A 158 14.80 -4.31 17.20
CA VAL A 158 14.66 -3.47 18.40
C VAL A 158 14.21 -4.32 19.59
N ILE A 159 13.19 -5.17 19.41
CA ILE A 159 12.68 -6.06 20.47
C ILE A 159 13.75 -7.07 20.92
N THR A 160 14.53 -7.60 19.97
CA THR A 160 15.64 -8.54 20.26
C THR A 160 16.86 -7.84 20.87
N GLY A 161 16.87 -6.50 20.94
CA GLY A 161 18.00 -5.72 21.47
C GLY A 161 19.26 -5.77 20.61
N ARG A 162 19.15 -6.22 19.35
CA ARG A 162 20.30 -6.35 18.43
C ARG A 162 20.74 -5.03 17.81
N LEU A 163 19.87 -4.03 17.82
CA LEU A 163 20.11 -2.72 17.19
C LEU A 163 19.96 -1.61 18.22
N ALA A 164 21.00 -0.78 18.37
CA ALA A 164 20.88 0.48 19.09
C ALA A 164 19.99 1.44 18.27
N ILE A 165 19.00 2.07 18.92
CA ILE A 165 18.09 3.00 18.25
C ILE A 165 18.90 4.20 17.76
N ASN A 166 19.18 4.24 16.46
CA ASN A 166 19.88 5.35 15.82
C ASN A 166 18.85 6.29 15.19
N LEU A 167 18.87 7.57 15.60
CA LEU A 167 17.96 8.61 15.11
C LEU A 167 17.96 8.72 13.57
N GLN A 168 19.11 8.51 12.92
CA GLN A 168 19.20 8.55 11.46
C GLN A 168 18.32 7.49 10.78
N THR A 169 18.24 6.29 11.36
CA THR A 169 17.40 5.21 10.81
C THR A 169 15.92 5.50 10.99
N LEU A 170 15.54 6.07 12.14
CA LEU A 170 14.17 6.49 12.41
C LEU A 170 13.75 7.61 11.47
N LEU A 171 14.59 8.63 11.27
CA LEU A 171 14.34 9.75 10.37
C LEU A 171 14.11 9.28 8.94
N SER A 172 14.96 8.38 8.44
CA SER A 172 14.81 7.78 7.11
C SER A 172 13.47 7.08 6.92
N LEU A 173 13.06 6.29 7.92
CA LEU A 173 11.86 5.48 7.89
C LEU A 173 10.61 6.38 7.94
N VAL A 174 10.62 7.41 8.78
CA VAL A 174 9.58 8.46 8.83
C VAL A 174 9.49 9.22 7.50
N LEU A 175 10.63 9.55 6.88
CA LEU A 175 10.66 10.23 5.58
C LEU A 175 10.02 9.39 4.48
N HIS A 176 10.27 8.08 4.47
CA HIS A 176 9.62 7.15 3.53
C HIS A 176 8.11 7.08 3.73
N VAL A 177 7.64 7.01 4.98
CA VAL A 177 6.21 7.06 5.31
C VAL A 177 5.59 8.38 4.87
N PHE A 178 6.29 9.50 5.08
CA PHE A 178 5.84 10.82 4.67
C PHE A 178 5.69 10.93 3.16
N PHE A 179 6.69 10.46 2.39
CA PHE A 179 6.63 10.44 0.93
C PHE A 179 5.49 9.56 0.41
N PHE A 180 5.32 8.36 1.00
CA PHE A 180 4.20 7.48 0.70
C PHE A 180 2.85 8.17 0.94
N GLY A 181 2.72 8.90 2.05
CA GLY A 181 1.54 9.70 2.37
C GLY A 181 1.27 10.79 1.31
N MET A 182 2.30 11.51 0.86
CA MET A 182 2.16 12.52 -0.20
C MET A 182 1.67 11.91 -1.53
N VAL A 183 2.18 10.74 -1.92
CA VAL A 183 1.71 10.06 -3.14
C VAL A 183 0.25 9.61 -3.00
N CYS A 184 -0.14 9.07 -1.84
CA CYS A 184 -1.53 8.71 -1.55
C CYS A 184 -2.45 9.94 -1.58
N CYS A 185 -1.96 11.07 -1.09
CA CYS A 185 -2.66 12.35 -1.15
C CYS A 185 -2.98 12.75 -2.60
N VAL A 186 -1.95 12.77 -3.46
CA VAL A 186 -2.12 13.11 -4.89
C VAL A 186 -3.10 12.17 -5.57
N LYS A 187 -2.97 10.85 -5.34
CA LYS A 187 -3.93 9.86 -5.87
C LYS A 187 -5.36 10.15 -5.41
N SER A 188 -5.56 10.46 -4.13
CA SER A 188 -6.88 10.76 -3.59
C SER A 188 -7.49 12.02 -4.23
N VAL A 189 -6.70 13.06 -4.44
CA VAL A 189 -7.17 14.29 -5.11
C VAL A 189 -7.56 13.99 -6.55
N PHE A 190 -6.79 13.16 -7.26
CA PHE A 190 -7.15 12.72 -8.62
C PHE A 190 -8.43 11.88 -8.65
N GLU A 191 -8.62 10.96 -7.69
CA GLU A 191 -9.86 10.18 -7.58
C GLU A 191 -11.09 11.09 -7.38
N VAL A 192 -11.00 12.08 -6.49
CA VAL A 192 -12.09 13.03 -6.23
C VAL A 192 -12.36 13.93 -7.43
N ALA A 193 -11.31 14.48 -8.05
CA ALA A 193 -11.46 15.35 -9.23
C ALA A 193 -12.08 14.63 -10.43
N LEU A 194 -11.70 13.35 -10.65
CA LEU A 194 -12.28 12.53 -11.72
C LEU A 194 -13.74 12.16 -11.42
N ALA A 195 -14.08 11.85 -10.16
CA ALA A 195 -15.45 11.57 -9.76
C ALA A 195 -16.37 12.77 -10.00
N ASP A 196 -15.95 13.97 -9.58
CA ASP A 196 -16.72 15.20 -9.75
C ASP A 196 -16.92 15.57 -11.24
N HIS A 197 -15.88 15.36 -12.07
CA HIS A 197 -15.98 15.61 -13.50
C HIS A 197 -16.93 14.62 -14.21
N MET A 198 -16.96 13.36 -13.80
CA MET A 198 -17.94 12.38 -14.31
C MET A 198 -19.36 12.72 -13.88
N GLU A 199 -19.58 13.18 -12.64
CA GLU A 199 -20.91 13.62 -12.18
C GLU A 199 -21.41 14.82 -12.97
N HIS A 200 -20.55 15.78 -13.32
CA HIS A 200 -20.90 16.91 -14.17
C HIS A 200 -21.25 16.48 -15.60
N SER A 201 -20.51 15.53 -16.17
CA SER A 201 -20.79 14.98 -17.51
C SER A 201 -22.13 14.23 -17.57
N LEU A 202 -22.47 13.48 -16.52
CA LEU A 202 -23.73 12.72 -16.43
C LEU A 202 -24.98 13.59 -16.19
N ARG A 203 -24.83 14.80 -15.63
CA ARG A 203 -25.96 15.74 -15.43
C ARG A 203 -26.32 16.56 -16.68
N ILE A 204 -25.49 16.54 -17.72
CA ILE A 204 -25.68 17.31 -18.97
C ILE A 204 -26.45 16.50 -20.03
N ILE A 205 -26.79 15.23 -19.75
CA ILE A 205 -27.56 14.33 -20.63
C ILE A 205 -29.01 14.23 -20.16
#